data_AF-A0A2D7X8C5-F1
#
_entry.id   AF-A0A2D7X8C5-F1
#
_cell.length_a   1.000
_cell.length_b   1.000
_cell.length_c   1.000
_cell.angle_alpha   90.00
_cell.angle_beta   90.00
_cell.angle_gamma   90.00
#
_symmetry.space_group_name_H-M   'P 1'
#
loop_
_entity.id
_entity.type
_entity.pdbx_description
1 polymer ?
#
loop_
_entity_poly.entity_id
_entity_poly.type
_entity_poly.pdbx_seq_one_letter_code
_entity_poly.pdbx_strand_id
1 'polypeptide(L)'
;MLVAASLAIDIAKPQTSLADHQTPTDSTWMPFIGEYKVWCTLAIGTGPCATHHGTWGIDFDTPINVPIYATGSGHLKQLYGGCSMYGGSCNSGAGNWLSIDHGDHWSRYIHLSSFAAGIAVGDWIEAGQLVGYAGLSGTTSTASHLHYDETSPQNLPVNRIFFGPFVACHGNTMVQYPDVLGTSDWQQVPYGTVIRNDGYECLGGSGSSPTQPTDDNEINQDTDGFFPSSWIGAEGQDLFGSSSISADFDGDGEADLAVGSPGEGVGSRSEAGLVNVIYGLPRLNVNTGIYQGNDSWPGYAEAGDEFGAAVAAGDFDNDGF
;
A
#
# COMPACT_ATOMS: atom_id res chain seq x y z
N MET A 1 -11.26 -37.31 21.69
CA MET A 1 -12.27 -36.99 20.66
C MET A 1 -11.78 -35.69 20.06
N LEU A 2 -10.97 -35.76 19.00
CA LEU A 2 -10.47 -34.56 18.31
C LEU A 2 -11.69 -33.84 17.73
N VAL A 3 -11.95 -32.64 18.20
CA VAL A 3 -12.90 -31.73 17.54
C VAL A 3 -12.04 -30.88 16.63
N ALA A 4 -11.93 -31.23 15.35
CA ALA A 4 -11.34 -30.34 14.37
C ALA A 4 -12.22 -29.10 14.27
N ALA A 5 -11.73 -27.95 14.74
CA ALA A 5 -12.39 -26.67 14.57
C ALA A 5 -12.13 -26.19 13.13
N SER A 6 -13.20 -25.95 12.36
CA SER A 6 -13.14 -25.42 11.00
C SER A 6 -13.61 -23.96 11.01
N LEU A 7 -12.86 -23.08 10.35
CA LEU A 7 -13.18 -21.66 10.12
C LEU A 7 -14.00 -21.50 8.82
N ALA A 8 -14.86 -20.48 8.80
CA ALA A 8 -15.78 -20.10 7.74
C ALA A 8 -15.92 -18.55 7.73
N ILE A 9 -15.54 -17.85 6.64
CA ILE A 9 -15.52 -16.36 6.47
C ILE A 9 -16.10 -16.00 5.09
N ASP A 10 -16.93 -14.96 4.96
CA ASP A 10 -17.94 -14.73 3.90
C ASP A 10 -17.39 -14.13 2.53
N ILE A 11 -18.12 -13.89 1.41
CA ILE A 11 -17.63 -13.37 0.08
C ILE A 11 -18.75 -12.79 -0.85
N ALA A 12 -18.66 -11.54 -1.37
CA ALA A 12 -19.57 -10.99 -2.41
C ALA A 12 -18.97 -10.39 -3.73
N LYS A 13 -19.86 -9.83 -4.58
CA LYS A 13 -19.75 -9.59 -6.05
C LYS A 13 -19.26 -8.18 -6.47
N PRO A 14 -18.64 -8.03 -7.67
CA PRO A 14 -18.03 -6.77 -8.11
C PRO A 14 -19.05 -5.70 -8.54
N GLN A 15 -18.78 -4.44 -8.17
CA GLN A 15 -19.59 -3.26 -8.54
C GLN A 15 -19.04 -2.50 -9.76
N THR A 16 -19.95 -1.91 -10.53
CA THR A 16 -19.71 -1.27 -11.83
C THR A 16 -19.90 0.25 -11.81
N SER A 17 -19.42 0.97 -10.81
CA SER A 17 -19.55 2.44 -10.76
C SER A 17 -18.25 3.16 -10.42
N LEU A 18 -18.04 4.31 -11.07
CA LEU A 18 -16.96 5.26 -10.82
C LEU A 18 -16.79 5.50 -9.31
N ALA A 19 -15.55 5.38 -8.82
CA ALA A 19 -15.21 5.40 -7.40
C ALA A 19 -15.76 6.65 -6.69
N ASP A 20 -16.62 6.39 -5.71
CA ASP A 20 -17.13 7.34 -4.72
C ASP A 20 -15.97 7.79 -3.81
N HIS A 21 -16.06 9.01 -3.27
CA HIS A 21 -15.22 9.54 -2.19
C HIS A 21 -15.20 8.64 -0.92
N GLN A 22 -16.04 7.62 -0.88
CA GLN A 22 -16.29 6.75 0.26
C GLN A 22 -15.42 5.49 0.30
N THR A 23 -14.66 5.20 -0.75
CA THR A 23 -13.69 4.10 -0.78
C THR A 23 -12.31 4.65 -1.12
N PRO A 24 -11.50 5.04 -0.12
CA PRO A 24 -10.09 5.34 -0.30
C PRO A 24 -9.39 4.16 -0.96
N THR A 25 -8.43 4.42 -1.87
CA THR A 25 -7.36 3.45 -2.01
C THR A 25 -6.48 3.52 -0.77
N ASP A 26 -5.83 2.40 -0.51
CA ASP A 26 -4.67 2.22 0.34
C ASP A 26 -3.94 3.49 0.81
N SER A 27 -3.58 3.55 2.09
CA SER A 27 -2.66 4.58 2.59
C SER A 27 -1.32 4.52 1.85
N THR A 28 -0.87 5.68 1.36
CA THR A 28 0.34 5.83 0.56
C THR A 28 1.42 6.57 1.34
N TRP A 29 2.69 6.17 1.24
CA TRP A 29 3.79 6.94 1.82
C TRP A 29 3.96 8.27 1.10
N MET A 30 4.35 9.32 1.83
CA MET A 30 4.70 10.61 1.23
C MET A 30 5.80 10.41 0.17
N PRO A 31 5.66 10.92 -1.07
CA PRO A 31 6.61 10.64 -2.16
C PRO A 31 7.92 11.45 -2.07
N PHE A 32 8.19 12.11 -0.94
CA PHE A 32 9.38 12.92 -0.73
C PHE A 32 9.79 12.95 0.74
N ILE A 33 11.02 13.39 1.00
CA ILE A 33 11.52 13.79 2.32
C ILE A 33 11.76 15.29 2.29
N GLY A 34 11.26 16.01 3.30
CA GLY A 34 11.34 17.46 3.43
C GLY A 34 9.98 18.13 3.63
N GLU A 35 9.97 19.46 3.47
CA GLU A 35 8.78 20.31 3.57
C GLU A 35 8.45 20.93 2.21
N TYR A 36 7.27 20.62 1.68
CA TYR A 36 6.81 21.16 0.39
C TYR A 36 5.35 21.58 0.46
N LYS A 37 4.94 22.45 -0.45
CA LYS A 37 3.58 22.96 -0.50
C LYS A 37 2.70 22.06 -1.35
N VAL A 38 1.51 21.76 -0.87
CA VAL A 38 0.42 21.23 -1.67
C VAL A 38 -0.09 22.34 -2.59
N TRP A 39 -0.15 22.06 -3.88
CA TRP A 39 -0.79 22.95 -4.86
C TRP A 39 -2.22 22.51 -5.14
N CYS A 40 -2.46 21.69 -6.16
CA CYS A 40 -3.80 21.34 -6.61
C CYS A 40 -4.07 19.85 -6.39
N THR A 41 -5.28 19.47 -5.97
CA THR A 41 -5.67 18.09 -5.58
C THR A 41 -6.91 17.53 -6.30
N LEU A 42 -7.81 18.40 -6.82
CA LEU A 42 -8.91 18.00 -7.70
C LEU A 42 -9.51 19.18 -8.51
N ALA A 43 -10.09 18.81 -9.65
CA ALA A 43 -10.88 19.56 -10.64
C ALA A 43 -12.20 20.25 -10.21
N ILE A 44 -12.62 20.24 -8.95
CA ILE A 44 -13.84 20.95 -8.51
C ILE A 44 -13.48 21.89 -7.36
N GLY A 45 -13.42 23.18 -7.66
CA GLY A 45 -13.06 24.19 -6.66
C GLY A 45 -13.18 25.62 -7.18
N THR A 46 -12.74 26.57 -6.35
CA THR A 46 -12.59 27.99 -6.69
C THR A 46 -11.13 28.39 -6.51
N GLY A 47 -10.61 29.36 -7.27
CA GLY A 47 -9.20 29.78 -7.20
C GLY A 47 -8.29 29.09 -8.23
N PRO A 48 -6.95 29.11 -8.05
CA PRO A 48 -5.98 28.73 -9.07
C PRO A 48 -6.03 27.25 -9.50
N CYS A 49 -6.67 26.38 -8.69
CA CYS A 49 -6.79 24.94 -8.94
C CYS A 49 -8.11 24.50 -9.58
N ALA A 50 -9.06 25.42 -9.78
CA ALA A 50 -10.45 25.09 -10.15
C ALA A 50 -10.62 24.31 -11.47
N THR A 51 -9.65 24.39 -12.39
CA THR A 51 -9.65 23.67 -13.67
C THR A 51 -8.28 23.05 -13.98
N HIS A 52 -7.45 22.83 -12.95
CA HIS A 52 -6.05 22.47 -13.14
C HIS A 52 -5.90 20.99 -13.54
N HIS A 53 -6.59 20.11 -12.85
CA HIS A 53 -6.70 18.68 -13.21
C HIS A 53 -8.06 18.41 -13.83
N GLY A 54 -8.16 17.45 -14.75
CA GLY A 54 -9.44 16.97 -15.29
C GLY A 54 -10.01 15.76 -14.51
N THR A 55 -9.26 15.29 -13.52
CA THR A 55 -9.41 14.03 -12.78
C THR A 55 -8.67 14.14 -11.44
N TRP A 56 -8.74 13.11 -10.58
CA TRP A 56 -7.92 13.04 -9.37
C TRP A 56 -6.42 13.08 -9.67
N GLY A 57 -5.70 13.86 -8.86
CA GLY A 57 -4.25 14.00 -8.85
C GLY A 57 -3.81 15.11 -7.92
N ILE A 58 -2.59 15.07 -7.42
CA ILE A 58 -2.04 16.05 -6.49
C ILE A 58 -0.70 16.59 -6.98
N ASP A 59 -0.56 17.91 -6.93
CA ASP A 59 0.68 18.60 -7.24
C ASP A 59 1.39 19.04 -5.97
N PHE A 60 2.68 18.73 -5.89
CA PHE A 60 3.56 19.21 -4.82
C PHE A 60 4.61 20.17 -5.39
N ASP A 61 4.68 21.38 -4.81
CA ASP A 61 5.67 22.42 -5.11
C ASP A 61 7.08 21.96 -4.72
N THR A 62 7.71 21.24 -5.64
CA THR A 62 9.01 20.60 -5.42
C THR A 62 10.03 21.24 -6.35
N PRO A 63 11.16 21.74 -5.81
CA PRO A 63 12.29 22.14 -6.62
C PRO A 63 12.75 21.03 -7.56
N ILE A 64 13.33 21.41 -8.70
CA ILE A 64 13.93 20.47 -9.64
C ILE A 64 15.01 19.66 -8.90
N ASN A 65 15.07 18.36 -9.18
CA ASN A 65 15.99 17.40 -8.61
C ASN A 65 15.77 17.05 -7.13
N VAL A 66 14.62 17.40 -6.55
CA VAL A 66 14.21 16.80 -5.27
C VAL A 66 14.01 15.29 -5.46
N PRO A 67 14.60 14.44 -4.60
CA PRO A 67 14.38 12.99 -4.63
C PRO A 67 12.90 12.64 -4.46
N ILE A 68 12.40 11.77 -5.33
CA ILE A 68 11.04 11.24 -5.30
C ILE A 68 11.09 9.75 -5.01
N TYR A 69 10.28 9.34 -4.03
CA TYR A 69 10.25 7.98 -3.51
C TYR A 69 8.90 7.32 -3.82
N ALA A 70 8.90 6.00 -3.93
CA ALA A 70 7.70 5.23 -4.13
C ALA A 70 6.74 5.37 -2.93
N THR A 71 5.48 5.60 -3.23
CA THR A 71 4.39 5.72 -2.25
C THR A 71 3.89 4.37 -1.75
N GLY A 72 4.17 3.29 -2.47
CA GLY A 72 3.83 1.92 -2.09
C GLY A 72 4.76 0.93 -2.79
N SER A 73 4.86 -0.28 -2.25
CA SER A 73 5.63 -1.35 -2.89
C SER A 73 4.89 -1.91 -4.11
N GLY A 74 5.62 -2.39 -5.11
CA GLY A 74 5.03 -2.97 -6.31
C GLY A 74 6.02 -3.09 -7.46
N HIS A 75 5.54 -3.50 -8.64
CA HIS A 75 6.39 -3.62 -9.82
C HIS A 75 6.44 -2.31 -10.61
N LEU A 76 7.64 -1.89 -11.03
CA LEU A 76 7.78 -0.77 -11.96
C LEU A 76 7.11 -1.13 -13.29
N LYS A 77 5.95 -0.54 -13.55
CA LYS A 77 5.09 -0.91 -14.66
C LYS A 77 5.47 -0.20 -15.95
N GLN A 78 5.72 1.10 -15.85
CA GLN A 78 6.03 1.93 -17.00
C GLN A 78 7.11 2.92 -16.63
N LEU A 79 7.98 3.19 -17.59
CA LEU A 79 9.04 4.18 -17.48
C LEU A 79 9.15 4.87 -18.83
N TYR A 80 8.66 6.12 -18.90
CA TYR A 80 8.64 6.92 -20.12
C TYR A 80 9.56 8.11 -19.95
N GLY A 81 10.77 7.99 -20.51
CA GLY A 81 11.80 9.02 -20.48
C GLY A 81 12.01 9.76 -21.80
N GLY A 82 13.15 10.46 -21.90
CA GLY A 82 13.61 11.13 -23.12
C GLY A 82 13.03 12.52 -23.34
N CYS A 83 12.24 13.04 -22.40
CA CYS A 83 11.69 14.38 -22.47
C CYS A 83 12.69 15.42 -21.94
N SER A 84 12.76 16.56 -22.65
CA SER A 84 13.54 17.70 -22.18
C SER A 84 12.96 18.26 -20.88
N MET A 85 13.80 18.87 -20.05
CA MET A 85 13.39 19.45 -18.77
C MET A 85 12.50 20.70 -18.89
N TYR A 86 12.45 21.33 -20.07
CA TYR A 86 11.77 22.62 -20.25
C TYR A 86 10.58 22.48 -21.20
N GLY A 87 9.42 22.14 -20.63
CA GLY A 87 8.15 22.30 -21.33
C GLY A 87 7.93 21.35 -22.52
N GLY A 88 6.68 21.23 -22.94
CA GLY A 88 6.31 20.66 -24.24
C GLY A 88 5.39 19.43 -24.16
N SER A 89 4.95 18.96 -25.31
CA SER A 89 3.97 17.88 -25.46
C SER A 89 4.55 16.47 -25.38
N CYS A 90 5.81 16.32 -24.92
CA CYS A 90 6.46 15.02 -24.80
C CYS A 90 5.66 14.11 -23.86
N ASN A 91 5.48 12.85 -24.27
CA ASN A 91 4.59 11.89 -23.60
C ASN A 91 3.19 12.46 -23.31
N SER A 92 2.58 13.10 -24.31
CA SER A 92 1.27 13.75 -24.22
C SER A 92 1.19 14.87 -23.16
N GLY A 93 2.33 15.46 -22.82
CA GLY A 93 2.43 16.50 -21.80
C GLY A 93 2.76 15.98 -20.39
N ALA A 94 2.83 14.67 -20.16
CA ALA A 94 3.29 14.12 -18.87
C ALA A 94 4.79 14.33 -18.63
N GLY A 95 5.57 14.57 -19.69
CA GLY A 95 7.03 14.67 -19.57
C GLY A 95 7.66 13.31 -19.28
N ASN A 96 8.74 13.29 -18.49
CA ASN A 96 9.26 12.03 -17.97
C ASN A 96 8.36 11.59 -16.81
N TRP A 97 7.95 10.33 -16.84
CA TRP A 97 7.13 9.77 -15.79
C TRP A 97 7.34 8.27 -15.66
N LEU A 98 6.99 7.76 -14.49
CA LEU A 98 6.95 6.32 -14.21
C LEU A 98 5.65 5.94 -13.53
N SER A 99 5.30 4.66 -13.59
CA SER A 99 4.22 4.10 -12.79
C SER A 99 4.63 2.81 -12.10
N ILE A 100 4.11 2.60 -10.90
CA ILE A 100 4.31 1.39 -10.09
C ILE A 100 2.96 0.69 -10.01
N ASP A 101 2.94 -0.60 -10.30
CA ASP A 101 1.77 -1.47 -10.18
C ASP A 101 1.74 -2.10 -8.79
N HIS A 102 0.70 -1.77 -8.02
CA HIS A 102 0.50 -2.28 -6.66
C HIS A 102 -0.35 -3.57 -6.65
N GLY A 103 -0.80 -4.03 -7.83
CA GLY A 103 -1.68 -5.20 -8.01
C GLY A 103 -3.09 -4.77 -8.40
N ASP A 104 -3.65 -3.85 -7.63
CA ASP A 104 -5.03 -3.40 -7.66
C ASP A 104 -5.25 -2.00 -8.19
N HIS A 105 -4.18 -1.20 -8.21
CA HIS A 105 -4.03 0.12 -8.80
C HIS A 105 -2.59 0.43 -9.17
N TRP A 106 -2.40 1.50 -9.96
CA TRP A 106 -1.07 1.99 -10.30
C TRP A 106 -0.88 3.41 -9.82
N SER A 107 0.19 3.69 -9.08
CA SER A 107 0.64 5.04 -8.80
C SER A 107 1.45 5.59 -9.97
N ARG A 108 1.39 6.91 -10.20
CA ARG A 108 2.11 7.59 -11.28
C ARG A 108 2.81 8.84 -10.78
N TYR A 109 4.06 9.01 -11.21
CA TYR A 109 4.95 10.10 -10.81
C TYR A 109 5.35 10.86 -12.06
N ILE A 110 4.85 12.09 -12.20
CA ILE A 110 4.82 12.83 -13.45
C ILE A 110 5.66 14.11 -13.35
N HIS A 111 6.11 14.62 -14.50
CA HIS A 111 6.98 15.81 -14.64
C HIS A 111 8.41 15.63 -14.14
N LEU A 112 8.87 14.39 -14.00
CA LEU A 112 10.20 14.07 -13.47
C LEU A 112 11.31 14.69 -14.32
N SER A 113 12.42 15.05 -13.69
CA SER A 113 13.64 15.46 -14.38
C SER A 113 14.44 14.24 -14.87
N SER A 114 14.48 13.19 -14.05
CA SER A 114 15.20 11.95 -14.30
C SER A 114 14.69 10.82 -13.40
N PHE A 115 15.10 9.59 -13.73
CA PHE A 115 14.81 8.39 -12.95
C PHE A 115 15.98 8.02 -12.05
N ALA A 116 15.70 7.26 -10.99
CA ALA A 116 16.75 6.66 -10.19
C ALA A 116 17.64 5.74 -11.06
N ALA A 117 18.92 5.67 -10.74
CA ALA A 117 19.84 4.82 -11.50
C ALA A 117 19.53 3.35 -11.23
N GLY A 118 19.53 2.53 -12.30
CA GLY A 118 19.42 1.08 -12.18
C GLY A 118 18.01 0.52 -12.11
N ILE A 119 16.96 1.35 -12.12
CA ILE A 119 15.58 0.85 -12.20
C ILE A 119 15.17 0.55 -13.65
N ALA A 120 14.41 -0.52 -13.84
CA ALA A 120 13.89 -0.99 -15.12
C ALA A 120 12.47 -1.53 -14.97
N VAL A 121 11.69 -1.44 -16.06
CA VAL A 121 10.31 -1.97 -16.06
C VAL A 121 10.34 -3.47 -15.71
N GLY A 122 9.51 -3.86 -14.76
CA GLY A 122 9.47 -5.20 -14.18
C GLY A 122 10.16 -5.30 -12.82
N ASP A 123 11.06 -4.37 -12.47
CA ASP A 123 11.73 -4.38 -11.18
C ASP A 123 10.73 -4.24 -10.04
N TRP A 124 10.96 -4.98 -8.96
CA TRP A 124 10.30 -4.72 -7.70
C TRP A 124 10.83 -3.42 -7.09
N ILE A 125 9.90 -2.59 -6.62
CA ILE A 125 10.16 -1.31 -5.98
C ILE A 125 9.54 -1.35 -4.58
N GLU A 126 10.31 -1.03 -3.56
CA GLU A 126 9.81 -0.91 -2.21
C GLU A 126 9.17 0.45 -1.93
N ALA A 127 8.17 0.49 -1.05
CA ALA A 127 7.68 1.74 -0.48
C ALA A 127 8.85 2.52 0.17
N GLY A 128 8.92 3.82 -0.12
CA GLY A 128 10.04 4.67 0.31
C GLY A 128 11.35 4.45 -0.47
N GLN A 129 11.39 3.59 -1.49
CA GLN A 129 12.54 3.46 -2.39
C GLN A 129 12.64 4.67 -3.31
N LEU A 130 13.86 5.15 -3.55
CA LEU A 130 14.11 6.23 -4.51
C LEU A 130 13.79 5.76 -5.94
N VAL A 131 12.89 6.45 -6.62
CA VAL A 131 12.45 6.11 -7.99
C VAL A 131 12.77 7.17 -9.03
N GLY A 132 12.97 8.41 -8.59
CA GLY A 132 13.31 9.48 -9.53
C GLY A 132 13.51 10.80 -8.83
N TYR A 133 13.43 11.85 -9.65
CA TYR A 133 13.69 13.20 -9.22
C TYR A 133 12.65 14.15 -9.81
N ALA A 134 12.08 15.02 -8.99
CA ALA A 134 11.10 16.01 -9.40
C ALA A 134 11.66 16.93 -10.49
N GLY A 135 10.78 17.52 -11.30
CA GLY A 135 11.22 18.34 -12.41
C GLY A 135 10.14 19.19 -13.05
N LEU A 136 10.39 19.48 -14.33
CA LEU A 136 9.64 20.41 -15.17
C LEU A 136 9.36 19.85 -16.57
N SER A 137 9.58 18.55 -16.78
CA SER A 137 9.37 17.95 -18.09
C SER A 137 7.88 17.89 -18.43
N GLY A 138 7.53 17.96 -19.71
CA GLY A 138 6.13 17.94 -20.15
C GLY A 138 5.45 19.31 -20.06
N THR A 139 4.12 19.35 -19.98
CA THR A 139 3.32 20.58 -20.01
C THR A 139 3.22 21.22 -18.63
N THR A 140 4.36 21.55 -18.04
CA THR A 140 4.43 22.33 -16.80
C THR A 140 4.46 23.83 -17.18
N SER A 141 3.31 24.49 -17.12
CA SER A 141 3.15 25.84 -17.67
C SER A 141 3.68 26.97 -16.78
N THR A 142 4.15 26.66 -15.56
CA THR A 142 4.34 27.67 -14.50
C THR A 142 5.54 27.44 -13.59
N ALA A 143 5.75 26.24 -13.04
CA ALA A 143 6.83 25.95 -12.09
C ALA A 143 7.04 24.44 -11.84
N SER A 144 8.19 24.11 -11.24
CA SER A 144 8.61 22.73 -10.94
C SER A 144 7.69 22.12 -9.90
N HIS A 145 7.24 20.90 -10.16
CA HIS A 145 6.41 20.15 -9.23
C HIS A 145 6.48 18.65 -9.52
N LEU A 146 6.03 17.86 -8.54
CA LEU A 146 5.65 16.48 -8.75
C LEU A 146 4.13 16.50 -8.94
N HIS A 147 3.66 15.97 -10.06
CA HIS A 147 2.27 15.56 -10.19
C HIS A 147 2.20 14.07 -9.84
N TYR A 148 1.33 13.72 -8.89
CA TYR A 148 1.04 12.36 -8.47
C TYR A 148 -0.43 12.02 -8.71
N ASP A 149 -0.71 10.85 -9.25
CA ASP A 149 -2.06 10.31 -9.25
C ASP A 149 -2.06 8.78 -9.31
N GLU A 150 -3.24 8.20 -9.07
CA GLU A 150 -3.45 6.75 -9.15
C GLU A 150 -4.49 6.38 -10.20
N THR A 151 -4.38 5.17 -10.74
CA THR A 151 -5.28 4.61 -11.75
C THR A 151 -5.73 3.20 -11.41
N SER A 152 -7.02 2.90 -11.63
CA SER A 152 -7.52 1.52 -11.53
C SER A 152 -7.04 0.67 -12.74
N PRO A 153 -6.57 -0.58 -12.53
CA PRO A 153 -6.04 -1.48 -13.56
C PRO A 153 -7.10 -2.22 -14.37
N GLN A 154 -8.36 -2.33 -13.92
CA GLN A 154 -9.15 -3.46 -14.41
C GLN A 154 -9.97 -3.21 -15.69
N ASN A 155 -10.21 -1.96 -16.14
CA ASN A 155 -10.93 -1.74 -17.40
C ASN A 155 -10.47 -0.47 -18.14
N LEU A 156 -10.21 -0.61 -19.45
CA LEU A 156 -10.11 0.55 -20.34
C LEU A 156 -11.51 1.16 -20.56
N PRO A 157 -11.64 2.50 -20.52
CA PRO A 157 -10.58 3.48 -20.29
C PRO A 157 -10.12 3.54 -18.82
N VAL A 158 -8.81 3.60 -18.60
CA VAL A 158 -8.19 3.78 -17.28
C VAL A 158 -8.73 5.02 -16.59
N ASN A 159 -9.41 4.83 -15.47
CA ASN A 159 -9.92 5.93 -14.64
C ASN A 159 -8.88 6.32 -13.60
N ARG A 160 -8.74 7.63 -13.36
CA ARG A 160 -8.03 8.10 -12.16
C ARG A 160 -8.90 7.87 -10.94
N ILE A 161 -8.27 7.38 -9.88
CA ILE A 161 -8.93 7.07 -8.62
C ILE A 161 -8.42 8.01 -7.54
N PHE A 162 -9.17 8.08 -6.45
CA PHE A 162 -8.76 8.81 -5.26
C PHE A 162 -7.66 8.03 -4.55
N PHE A 163 -6.50 8.65 -4.35
CA PHE A 163 -5.26 8.01 -3.85
C PHE A 163 -5.16 7.87 -2.32
N GLY A 164 -6.26 8.13 -1.59
CA GLY A 164 -6.27 8.02 -0.14
C GLY A 164 -5.41 9.05 0.61
N PRO A 165 -5.16 8.82 1.92
CA PRO A 165 -4.27 9.65 2.74
C PRO A 165 -2.79 9.33 2.51
N PHE A 166 -1.93 10.33 2.72
CA PHE A 166 -0.47 10.13 2.75
C PHE A 166 0.05 9.93 4.18
N VAL A 167 0.84 8.89 4.41
CA VAL A 167 1.59 8.65 5.64
C VAL A 167 2.94 9.37 5.59
N ALA A 168 3.32 10.00 6.68
CA ALA A 168 4.62 10.68 6.83
C ALA A 168 5.18 10.51 8.24
N CYS A 169 6.50 10.66 8.37
CA CYS A 169 7.18 10.72 9.66
C CYS A 169 7.39 12.17 10.10
N HIS A 170 7.02 12.48 11.34
CA HIS A 170 7.33 13.71 12.07
C HIS A 170 8.22 13.34 13.26
N GLY A 171 9.54 13.41 13.06
CA GLY A 171 10.51 12.73 13.91
C GLY A 171 10.20 11.23 13.96
N ASN A 172 9.95 10.72 15.17
CA ASN A 172 9.63 9.31 15.40
C ASN A 172 8.11 9.05 15.44
N THR A 173 7.28 10.02 15.08
CA THR A 173 5.83 9.90 15.10
C THR A 173 5.30 9.78 13.68
N MET A 174 4.54 8.72 13.41
CA MET A 174 3.79 8.59 12.17
C MET A 174 2.58 9.53 12.20
N VAL A 175 2.36 10.24 11.10
CA VAL A 175 1.19 11.11 10.89
C VAL A 175 0.56 10.78 9.54
N GLN A 176 -0.72 11.12 9.40
CA GLN A 176 -1.45 11.00 8.15
C GLN A 176 -1.92 12.38 7.67
N TYR A 177 -1.76 12.63 6.38
CA TYR A 177 -2.31 13.77 5.68
C TYR A 177 -3.51 13.31 4.83
N PRO A 178 -4.59 14.12 4.76
CA PRO A 178 -4.67 15.48 5.26
C PRO A 178 -5.12 15.58 6.74
N ASP A 179 -5.34 14.46 7.43
CA ASP A 179 -5.91 14.39 8.79
C ASP A 179 -5.20 15.26 9.83
N VAL A 180 -3.87 15.28 9.83
CA VAL A 180 -3.06 16.11 10.74
C VAL A 180 -3.24 17.62 10.50
N LEU A 181 -3.83 18.01 9.36
CA LEU A 181 -4.22 19.38 9.04
C LEU A 181 -5.66 19.70 9.52
N GLY A 182 -6.36 18.74 10.13
CA GLY A 182 -7.73 18.89 10.61
C GLY A 182 -8.80 18.74 9.55
N THR A 183 -8.48 18.08 8.42
CA THR A 183 -9.42 17.75 7.34
C THR A 183 -9.23 16.30 6.92
N SER A 184 -10.31 15.62 6.53
CA SER A 184 -10.30 14.27 5.95
C SER A 184 -10.35 14.27 4.41
N ASP A 185 -10.35 15.44 3.77
CA ASP A 185 -10.52 15.60 2.33
C ASP A 185 -9.45 16.55 1.77
N TRP A 186 -8.70 16.07 0.77
CA TRP A 186 -7.66 16.81 0.06
C TRP A 186 -8.19 18.07 -0.65
N GLN A 187 -9.48 18.16 -0.95
CA GLN A 187 -10.11 19.36 -1.51
C GLN A 187 -10.24 20.50 -0.49
N GLN A 188 -10.25 20.17 0.80
CA GLN A 188 -10.33 21.17 1.86
C GLN A 188 -8.95 21.73 2.23
N VAL A 189 -7.87 21.07 1.80
CA VAL A 189 -6.50 21.53 2.02
C VAL A 189 -6.25 22.79 1.18
N PRO A 190 -5.98 23.96 1.80
CA PRO A 190 -5.76 25.18 1.03
C PRO A 190 -4.51 25.11 0.15
N TYR A 191 -4.58 25.71 -1.05
CA TYR A 191 -3.41 25.89 -1.91
C TYR A 191 -2.27 26.57 -1.15
N GLY A 192 -1.06 26.01 -1.25
CA GLY A 192 0.13 26.51 -0.59
C GLY A 192 0.35 25.98 0.82
N THR A 193 -0.50 25.08 1.31
CA THR A 193 -0.33 24.42 2.62
C THR A 193 0.96 23.61 2.63
N VAL A 194 1.81 23.86 3.63
CA VAL A 194 3.07 23.12 3.80
C VAL A 194 2.79 21.79 4.50
N ILE A 195 3.27 20.70 3.91
CA ILE A 195 3.28 19.37 4.49
C ILE A 195 4.72 18.88 4.62
N ARG A 196 4.96 17.98 5.57
CA ARG A 196 6.31 17.56 5.97
C ARG A 196 6.42 16.05 6.06
N ASN A 197 7.54 15.53 5.60
CA ASN A 197 8.01 14.19 5.90
C ASN A 197 9.50 14.21 6.29
N ASP A 198 9.83 13.73 7.47
CA ASP A 198 11.20 13.72 7.99
C ASP A 198 11.99 12.48 7.54
N GLY A 199 11.31 11.47 6.98
CA GLY A 199 11.92 10.23 6.50
C GLY A 199 10.91 9.08 6.47
N TYR A 200 11.42 7.85 6.43
CA TYR A 200 10.61 6.62 6.47
C TYR A 200 10.90 5.78 7.74
N GLU A 201 11.71 6.32 8.65
CA GLU A 201 12.30 5.59 9.79
C GLU A 201 11.42 5.58 11.05
N CYS A 202 10.28 6.28 11.07
CA CYS A 202 9.35 6.27 12.21
C CYS A 202 8.70 4.89 12.46
N LEU A 203 9.01 3.89 11.63
CA LEU A 203 8.72 2.47 11.81
C LEU A 203 9.69 1.75 12.79
N GLY A 204 10.76 2.39 13.26
CA GLY A 204 11.69 1.81 14.24
C GLY A 204 12.83 0.96 13.66
N GLY A 205 13.09 1.04 12.34
CA GLY A 205 14.22 0.36 11.70
C GLY A 205 15.44 1.26 11.57
N SER A 206 16.45 1.05 12.40
CA SER A 206 17.76 1.68 12.21
C SER A 206 18.51 1.03 11.05
N GLY A 207 18.64 1.73 9.92
CA GLY A 207 19.81 1.63 9.04
C GLY A 207 20.02 0.33 8.27
N SER A 208 19.15 0.03 7.32
CA SER A 208 19.48 -0.55 6.01
C SER A 208 18.22 -0.51 5.16
N SER A 209 18.36 -0.26 3.86
CA SER A 209 17.33 -0.57 2.87
C SER A 209 16.73 -1.94 3.23
N PRO A 210 15.39 -2.11 3.30
CA PRO A 210 14.82 -3.44 3.39
C PRO A 210 15.46 -4.23 2.25
N THR A 211 16.17 -5.30 2.61
CA THR A 211 16.71 -6.20 1.60
C THR A 211 15.52 -6.69 0.83
N GLN A 212 15.54 -6.42 -0.48
CA GLN A 212 14.70 -7.03 -1.51
C GLN A 212 14.18 -8.39 -1.00
N PRO A 213 12.86 -8.59 -0.85
CA PRO A 213 12.29 -9.93 -0.74
C PRO A 213 12.93 -10.72 -1.87
N THR A 214 13.59 -11.82 -1.54
CA THR A 214 14.19 -12.67 -2.56
C THR A 214 13.11 -13.00 -3.58
N ASP A 215 13.49 -13.12 -4.84
CA ASP A 215 12.62 -13.40 -6.00
C ASP A 215 12.08 -14.84 -5.89
N ASP A 216 11.44 -15.13 -4.76
CA ASP A 216 10.94 -16.41 -4.32
C ASP A 216 9.42 -16.25 -4.27
N ASN A 217 8.73 -17.08 -5.05
CA ASN A 217 7.31 -17.35 -4.83
C ASN A 217 7.10 -18.16 -3.52
N GLU A 218 7.93 -17.91 -2.50
CA GLU A 218 7.98 -18.59 -1.21
C GLU A 218 7.78 -17.54 -0.12
N ILE A 219 6.59 -17.55 0.46
CA ILE A 219 6.29 -16.86 1.70
C ILE A 219 6.61 -17.84 2.84
N ASN A 220 7.48 -17.43 3.76
CA ASN A 220 7.77 -18.20 4.97
C ASN A 220 7.74 -17.28 6.20
N GLN A 221 7.85 -17.85 7.40
CA GLN A 221 7.69 -17.09 8.64
C GLN A 221 8.80 -16.07 8.91
N ASP A 222 9.89 -16.12 8.16
CA ASP A 222 11.01 -15.17 8.23
C ASP A 222 10.97 -14.14 7.09
N THR A 223 9.92 -14.15 6.23
CA THR A 223 9.74 -13.12 5.20
C THR A 223 9.58 -11.74 5.87
N ASP A 224 10.42 -10.79 5.50
CA ASP A 224 10.38 -9.44 6.08
C ASP A 224 8.99 -8.80 5.92
N GLY A 225 8.46 -8.24 7.02
CA GLY A 225 7.13 -7.65 7.08
C GLY A 225 6.00 -8.65 7.36
N PHE A 226 6.21 -9.96 7.18
CA PHE A 226 5.20 -11.01 7.27
C PHE A 226 4.66 -11.30 8.68
N PHE A 227 5.36 -10.88 9.73
CA PHE A 227 4.87 -10.98 11.11
C PHE A 227 5.22 -9.73 11.93
N PRO A 228 4.42 -9.40 12.97
CA PRO A 228 4.69 -8.25 13.83
C PRO A 228 6.06 -8.37 14.52
N SER A 229 6.67 -7.24 14.88
CA SER A 229 8.00 -7.18 15.53
C SER A 229 8.15 -7.97 16.85
N SER A 230 7.05 -8.47 17.42
CA SER A 230 7.04 -9.38 18.56
C SER A 230 7.22 -10.86 18.19
N TRP A 231 7.27 -11.19 16.89
CA TRP A 231 7.50 -12.53 16.37
C TRP A 231 8.97 -12.94 16.53
N ILE A 232 9.21 -14.16 16.97
CA ILE A 232 10.54 -14.65 17.36
C ILE A 232 11.25 -15.46 16.27
N GLY A 233 10.68 -15.52 15.06
CA GLY A 233 11.20 -16.23 13.89
C GLY A 233 10.61 -17.63 13.71
N ALA A 234 10.94 -18.28 12.60
CA ALA A 234 10.48 -19.65 12.30
C ALA A 234 10.95 -20.66 13.37
N GLU A 235 10.01 -21.44 13.92
CA GLU A 235 10.30 -22.48 14.91
C GLU A 235 10.13 -23.88 14.32
N GLY A 236 10.84 -24.85 14.89
CA GLY A 236 10.66 -26.24 14.49
C GLY A 236 9.33 -26.78 15.02
N GLN A 237 8.53 -27.42 14.14
CA GLN A 237 7.28 -28.13 14.47
C GLN A 237 6.02 -27.27 14.62
N ASP A 238 6.05 -26.00 14.24
CA ASP A 238 4.83 -25.17 14.16
C ASP A 238 3.89 -25.53 13.00
N LEU A 239 4.43 -26.22 11.98
CA LEU A 239 3.73 -26.67 10.79
C LEU A 239 3.10 -25.51 10.00
N PHE A 240 3.74 -24.34 10.01
CA PHE A 240 3.29 -23.20 9.20
C PHE A 240 3.10 -23.60 7.73
N GLY A 241 1.96 -23.22 7.16
CA GLY A 241 1.60 -23.57 5.78
C GLY A 241 1.01 -24.97 5.63
N SER A 242 0.66 -25.67 6.72
CA SER A 242 -0.03 -26.97 6.65
C SER A 242 -1.41 -26.87 5.99
N SER A 243 -2.03 -25.70 6.06
CA SER A 243 -3.27 -25.37 5.38
C SER A 243 -3.23 -23.89 4.95
N SER A 244 -3.86 -23.57 3.83
CA SER A 244 -3.90 -22.20 3.31
C SER A 244 -5.16 -21.95 2.49
N ILE A 245 -5.71 -20.75 2.58
CA ILE A 245 -6.80 -20.29 1.71
C ILE A 245 -6.70 -18.79 1.45
N SER A 246 -7.10 -18.36 0.26
CA SER A 246 -7.14 -16.95 -0.12
C SER A 246 -8.57 -16.56 -0.49
N ALA A 247 -8.99 -15.42 0.05
CA ALA A 247 -10.25 -14.72 -0.21
C ALA A 247 -10.07 -13.26 0.24
N ASP A 248 -11.00 -12.37 -0.05
CA ASP A 248 -11.02 -11.00 0.49
C ASP A 248 -11.81 -11.04 1.81
N PHE A 249 -11.11 -11.12 2.96
CA PHE A 249 -11.71 -11.33 4.29
C PHE A 249 -12.09 -10.03 4.99
N ASP A 250 -11.56 -8.88 4.59
CA ASP A 250 -11.90 -7.58 5.18
C ASP A 250 -12.68 -6.67 4.24
N GLY A 251 -12.90 -7.11 3.01
CA GLY A 251 -13.78 -6.45 2.06
C GLY A 251 -13.17 -5.26 1.35
N ASP A 252 -11.84 -5.16 1.35
CA ASP A 252 -11.11 -4.06 0.74
C ASP A 252 -10.95 -4.22 -0.78
N GLY A 253 -11.31 -5.38 -1.33
CA GLY A 253 -11.21 -5.73 -2.75
C GLY A 253 -9.92 -6.47 -3.12
N GLU A 254 -9.01 -6.65 -2.15
CA GLU A 254 -7.75 -7.37 -2.31
C GLU A 254 -7.85 -8.81 -1.84
N ALA A 255 -6.97 -9.64 -2.39
CA ALA A 255 -6.88 -11.03 -1.95
C ALA A 255 -6.08 -11.11 -0.64
N ASP A 256 -6.69 -11.62 0.40
CA ASP A 256 -6.03 -11.96 1.64
C ASP A 256 -5.54 -13.40 1.61
N LEU A 257 -4.71 -13.76 2.59
CA LEU A 257 -4.20 -15.11 2.78
C LEU A 257 -4.36 -15.53 4.23
N ALA A 258 -5.10 -16.61 4.46
CA ALA A 258 -5.14 -17.29 5.76
C ALA A 258 -4.22 -18.52 5.70
N VAL A 259 -3.25 -18.61 6.61
CA VAL A 259 -2.26 -19.68 6.70
C VAL A 259 -2.32 -20.36 8.06
N GLY A 260 -2.64 -21.65 8.08
CA GLY A 260 -2.66 -22.46 9.29
C GLY A 260 -1.26 -22.84 9.77
N SER A 261 -1.08 -22.84 11.10
CA SER A 261 0.12 -23.30 11.81
C SER A 261 -0.32 -24.16 13.02
N PRO A 262 -0.81 -25.39 12.80
CA PRO A 262 -1.41 -26.22 13.84
C PRO A 262 -0.43 -26.65 14.93
N GLY A 263 0.86 -26.69 14.64
CA GLY A 263 1.88 -27.01 15.65
C GLY A 263 2.24 -25.82 16.55
N GLU A 264 1.77 -24.60 16.24
CA GLU A 264 2.16 -23.38 16.92
C GLU A 264 1.73 -23.36 18.40
N GLY A 265 2.56 -22.75 19.24
CA GLY A 265 2.31 -22.62 20.67
C GLY A 265 1.50 -21.37 21.01
N VAL A 266 0.44 -21.51 21.82
CA VAL A 266 -0.27 -20.35 22.38
C VAL A 266 0.08 -20.21 23.86
N GLY A 267 0.99 -19.29 24.17
CA GLY A 267 1.54 -19.12 25.52
C GLY A 267 2.35 -20.35 25.95
N SER A 268 1.93 -21.04 27.02
CA SER A 268 2.61 -22.27 27.49
C SER A 268 1.97 -23.56 26.95
N ARG A 269 1.10 -23.47 25.94
CA ARG A 269 0.31 -24.57 25.40
C ARG A 269 0.89 -24.99 24.05
N SER A 270 1.63 -26.09 24.04
CA SER A 270 2.23 -26.65 22.83
C SER A 270 1.17 -27.17 21.85
N GLU A 271 1.38 -26.99 20.55
CA GLU A 271 0.49 -27.52 19.50
C GLU A 271 -0.97 -27.07 19.69
N ALA A 272 -1.17 -25.88 20.25
CA ALA A 272 -2.50 -25.28 20.34
C ALA A 272 -2.98 -24.85 18.95
N GLY A 273 -2.03 -24.42 18.11
CA GLY A 273 -2.25 -23.99 16.75
C GLY A 273 -2.83 -22.59 16.63
N LEU A 274 -2.59 -21.96 15.49
CA LEU A 274 -3.19 -20.69 15.09
C LEU A 274 -3.37 -20.59 13.58
N VAL A 275 -4.14 -19.61 13.14
CA VAL A 275 -4.26 -19.17 11.74
C VAL A 275 -3.71 -17.76 11.65
N ASN A 276 -2.78 -17.53 10.74
CA ASN A 276 -2.31 -16.19 10.39
C ASN A 276 -3.13 -15.67 9.23
N VAL A 277 -3.81 -14.55 9.41
CA VAL A 277 -4.52 -13.86 8.32
C VAL A 277 -3.68 -12.66 7.89
N ILE A 278 -3.35 -12.63 6.60
CA ILE A 278 -2.56 -11.59 5.94
C ILE A 278 -3.52 -10.79 5.06
N TYR A 279 -3.73 -9.54 5.42
CA TYR A 279 -4.63 -8.66 4.69
C TYR A 279 -3.91 -7.92 3.55
N GLY A 280 -4.51 -7.94 2.36
CA GLY A 280 -4.17 -7.10 1.22
C GLY A 280 -2.94 -7.50 0.40
N LEU A 281 -2.85 -8.73 -0.15
CA LEU A 281 -1.71 -9.10 -1.03
C LEU A 281 -1.57 -8.11 -2.21
N PRO A 282 -0.38 -7.52 -2.44
CA PRO A 282 0.95 -7.96 -2.01
C PRO A 282 1.49 -7.33 -0.70
N ARG A 283 0.65 -6.65 0.08
CA ARG A 283 1.00 -6.02 1.37
C ARG A 283 1.04 -7.10 2.45
N LEU A 284 2.23 -7.31 3.03
CA LEU A 284 2.43 -8.30 4.09
C LEU A 284 2.29 -7.71 5.51
N ASN A 285 1.80 -6.47 5.66
CA ASN A 285 2.06 -5.64 6.84
C ASN A 285 0.93 -5.55 7.87
N VAL A 286 -0.20 -6.25 7.68
CA VAL A 286 -1.24 -6.42 8.71
C VAL A 286 -1.54 -7.90 8.86
N ASN A 287 -0.96 -8.52 9.90
CA ASN A 287 -1.17 -9.93 10.19
C ASN A 287 -1.83 -10.11 11.55
N THR A 288 -2.96 -10.82 11.57
CA THR A 288 -3.63 -11.21 12.81
C THR A 288 -3.43 -12.69 13.04
N GLY A 289 -2.84 -13.04 14.18
CA GLY A 289 -2.78 -14.42 14.64
C GLY A 289 -4.08 -14.77 15.36
N ILE A 290 -4.89 -15.64 14.77
CA ILE A 290 -6.18 -16.10 15.29
C ILE A 290 -6.01 -17.48 15.94
N TYR A 291 -6.49 -17.64 17.18
CA TYR A 291 -6.50 -18.91 17.90
C TYR A 291 -7.71 -19.00 18.83
N GLN A 292 -8.04 -20.20 19.31
CA GLN A 292 -9.21 -20.39 20.18
C GLN A 292 -9.16 -19.50 21.43
N GLY A 293 -10.21 -18.71 21.64
CA GLY A 293 -10.32 -17.80 22.78
C GLY A 293 -9.69 -16.43 22.58
N ASN A 294 -9.19 -16.09 21.38
CA ASN A 294 -8.84 -14.72 20.99
C ASN A 294 -9.82 -14.15 19.98
N ASP A 295 -9.86 -12.82 19.85
CA ASP A 295 -10.65 -12.13 18.81
C ASP A 295 -12.09 -12.64 18.62
N SER A 296 -12.80 -12.83 19.73
CA SER A 296 -14.18 -13.35 19.79
C SER A 296 -14.37 -14.82 19.35
N TRP A 297 -13.28 -15.55 19.10
CA TRP A 297 -13.34 -16.97 18.81
C TRP A 297 -13.77 -17.81 20.01
N PRO A 298 -14.82 -18.63 19.87
CA PRO A 298 -15.31 -19.45 20.97
C PRO A 298 -14.26 -20.43 21.50
N GLY A 299 -14.26 -20.64 22.81
CA GLY A 299 -13.41 -21.63 23.48
C GLY A 299 -12.16 -21.03 24.10
N TYR A 300 -11.17 -21.90 24.36
CA TYR A 300 -9.85 -21.55 24.86
C TYR A 300 -8.84 -22.42 24.12
N ALA A 301 -7.65 -21.90 23.83
CA ALA A 301 -6.57 -22.74 23.35
C ALA A 301 -6.23 -23.82 24.39
N GLU A 302 -6.11 -25.07 23.98
CA GLU A 302 -5.57 -26.18 24.76
C GLU A 302 -4.36 -26.81 24.02
N ALA A 303 -3.53 -27.56 24.74
CA ALA A 303 -2.39 -28.21 24.11
C ALA A 303 -2.84 -29.38 23.24
N GLY A 304 -2.39 -29.41 21.98
CA GLY A 304 -2.77 -30.44 20.99
C GLY A 304 -4.12 -30.19 20.31
N ASP A 305 -4.63 -28.96 20.34
CA ASP A 305 -5.85 -28.58 19.60
C ASP A 305 -5.61 -28.50 18.10
N GLU A 306 -4.38 -28.25 17.68
CA GLU A 306 -3.99 -28.17 16.27
C GLU A 306 -4.86 -27.17 15.47
N PHE A 307 -5.24 -26.04 16.10
CA PHE A 307 -6.06 -25.02 15.43
C PHE A 307 -5.36 -24.52 14.15
N GLY A 308 -6.11 -24.41 13.06
CA GLY A 308 -5.53 -24.14 11.74
C GLY A 308 -5.03 -25.38 10.98
N ALA A 309 -5.23 -26.60 11.49
CA ALA A 309 -4.93 -27.84 10.73
C ALA A 309 -5.73 -27.94 9.41
N ALA A 310 -6.88 -27.27 9.32
CA ALA A 310 -7.64 -27.09 8.10
C ALA A 310 -8.32 -25.71 8.10
N VAL A 311 -8.33 -25.05 6.94
CA VAL A 311 -9.00 -23.76 6.71
C VAL A 311 -9.96 -23.87 5.55
N ALA A 312 -11.09 -23.17 5.64
CA ALA A 312 -12.08 -23.02 4.59
C ALA A 312 -12.59 -21.56 4.60
N ALA A 313 -13.03 -21.07 3.45
CA ALA A 313 -13.54 -19.73 3.25
C ALA A 313 -14.74 -19.80 2.30
N GLY A 314 -15.70 -18.88 2.48
CA GLY A 314 -16.90 -18.73 1.69
C GLY A 314 -17.99 -17.96 2.43
N ASP A 315 -18.85 -17.27 1.68
CA ASP A 315 -20.06 -16.60 2.18
C ASP A 315 -20.99 -17.54 2.99
N PHE A 316 -21.03 -17.39 4.33
CA PHE A 316 -21.88 -18.20 5.21
C PHE A 316 -23.07 -17.44 5.82
N ASP A 317 -23.04 -16.12 5.93
CA ASP A 317 -24.15 -15.30 6.44
C ASP A 317 -24.72 -14.29 5.44
N ASN A 318 -24.20 -14.26 4.22
CA ASN A 318 -24.66 -13.51 3.07
C ASN A 318 -24.67 -12.01 3.35
N ASP A 319 -23.64 -11.53 4.03
CA ASP A 319 -23.47 -10.14 4.40
C ASP A 319 -22.54 -9.36 3.44
N GLY A 320 -21.68 -10.07 2.72
CA GLY A 320 -20.81 -9.45 1.72
C GLY A 320 -19.33 -9.83 1.77
N PHE A 321 -18.84 -10.45 2.86
CA PHE A 321 -17.41 -10.59 3.20
C PHE A 321 -17.11 -11.73 4.15
#